data_AF-A0A2H0PH15-F1
#
_entry.id   AF-A0A2H0PH15-F1
#
_cell.length_a   1.000
_cell.length_b   1.000
_cell.length_c   1.000
_cell.angle_alpha   90.00
_cell.angle_beta   90.00
_cell.angle_gamma   90.00
#
_symmetry.space_group_name_H-M   'P 1'
#
loop_
_entity.id
_entity.type
_entity.pdbx_description
1 polymer ?
#
loop_
_entity_poly.entity_id
_entity_poly.type
_entity_poly.pdbx_seq_one_letter_code
_entity_poly.pdbx_strand_id
1 'polypeptide(L)'
;MFESCRVRQKNPEDHLVFGIFLFVVRHDEQRRPFLCFQNSSKHVKESRIMKRVMLTTALIGMIGTTPLFAGNAITSQYTSLEEKDCQTLQTDEDTGGELWFVEECPGVGGYRVRVQYDDARASIILVTSKGKQQPLDFERTITHALSHLGKKLEWRLEKGITPVAMIVRVYYREEPEAPQISVLAVIKVSSQQSCIVAKIPAGSHANQKARAIADTAADRPCL
;
A
#
# COMPACT_ATOMS: atom_id res chain seq x y z
N MET A 1 1.44 -4.48 55.40
CA MET A 1 0.45 -3.38 55.43
C MET A 1 0.04 -3.16 53.97
N PHE A 2 -1.09 -3.75 53.57
CA PHE A 2 -1.55 -3.78 52.18
C PHE A 2 -2.42 -2.55 51.92
N GLU A 3 -1.99 -1.65 51.04
CA GLU A 3 -2.86 -0.59 50.51
C GLU A 3 -3.53 -1.04 49.22
N SER A 4 -4.83 -0.82 49.18
CA SER A 4 -5.79 -1.24 48.18
C SER A 4 -5.72 -0.34 46.94
N CYS A 5 -5.48 -0.92 45.76
CA CYS A 5 -5.69 -0.24 44.48
C CYS A 5 -7.20 -0.07 44.22
N ARG A 6 -7.72 1.13 44.47
CA ARG A 6 -9.12 1.50 44.17
C ARG A 6 -9.21 2.06 42.73
N VAL A 7 -9.94 1.36 41.86
CA VAL A 7 -10.30 1.83 40.52
C VAL A 7 -11.38 2.91 40.65
N ARG A 8 -11.10 4.14 40.17
CA ARG A 8 -12.04 5.27 40.18
C ARG A 8 -12.85 5.25 38.88
N GLN A 9 -14.17 5.04 38.97
CA GLN A 9 -15.12 5.19 37.87
C GLN A 9 -15.18 6.66 37.42
N LYS A 10 -15.22 6.88 36.10
CA LYS A 10 -15.31 8.19 35.46
C LYS A 10 -16.78 8.50 35.18
N ASN A 11 -17.31 9.57 35.77
CA ASN A 11 -18.57 10.16 35.33
C ASN A 11 -18.31 11.13 34.16
N PRO A 12 -19.20 11.19 33.16
CA PRO A 12 -19.24 12.24 32.15
C PRO A 12 -20.00 13.47 32.70
N GLU A 13 -20.02 14.57 31.96
CA GLU A 13 -20.50 15.92 32.32
C GLU A 13 -19.40 16.79 32.93
N ASP A 14 -18.70 17.55 32.08
CA ASP A 14 -18.53 19.00 32.29
C ASP A 14 -17.85 19.71 31.11
N HIS A 15 -18.27 20.95 30.94
CA HIS A 15 -18.21 21.79 29.74
C HIS A 15 -16.86 22.47 29.47
N LEU A 16 -16.56 22.59 28.16
CA LEU A 16 -16.15 23.79 27.42
C LEU A 16 -15.48 24.95 28.23
N VAL A 17 -14.15 25.09 28.14
CA VAL A 17 -13.44 26.37 28.35
C VAL A 17 -12.19 26.46 27.45
N PHE A 18 -12.10 27.56 26.70
CA PHE A 18 -10.95 28.03 25.93
C PHE A 18 -9.72 28.29 26.82
N GLY A 19 -8.52 27.88 26.40
CA GLY A 19 -7.29 28.24 27.11
C GLY A 19 -6.02 27.87 26.34
N ILE A 20 -5.34 28.90 25.85
CA ILE A 20 -4.02 28.88 25.21
C ILE A 20 -3.00 28.20 26.14
N PHE A 21 -2.36 27.12 25.69
CA PHE A 21 -1.23 26.51 26.40
C PHE A 21 0.09 26.84 25.70
N LEU A 22 0.84 27.73 26.34
CA LEU A 22 2.27 27.96 26.13
C LEU A 22 3.05 26.66 26.42
N PHE A 23 3.85 26.21 25.46
CA PHE A 23 4.82 25.13 25.65
C PHE A 23 5.98 25.60 26.53
N VAL A 24 6.01 25.14 27.77
CA VAL A 24 7.24 25.12 28.58
C VAL A 24 7.81 23.71 28.46
N VAL A 25 8.85 23.58 27.63
CA VAL A 25 9.65 22.35 27.53
C VAL A 25 10.49 22.23 28.80
N ARG A 26 10.12 21.32 29.69
CA ARG A 26 10.95 20.92 30.83
C ARG A 26 11.71 19.66 30.43
N HIS A 27 13.01 19.85 30.22
CA HIS A 27 13.99 18.78 30.09
C HIS A 27 14.15 18.14 31.47
N ASP A 28 13.80 16.86 31.62
CA ASP A 28 14.37 16.08 32.71
C ASP A 28 14.50 14.60 32.36
N GLU A 29 15.46 14.02 33.04
CA GLU A 29 16.38 12.98 32.68
C GLU A 29 15.93 11.63 33.26
N GLN A 30 16.29 10.55 32.56
CA GLN A 30 16.48 9.19 33.10
C GLN A 30 15.39 8.56 34.00
N ARG A 31 14.80 7.46 33.53
CA ARG A 31 14.84 6.15 34.23
C ARG A 31 14.33 5.03 33.32
N ARG A 32 15.18 4.02 33.12
CA ARG A 32 14.84 2.72 32.51
C ARG A 32 14.24 1.77 33.56
N PRO A 33 13.98 0.49 33.25
CA PRO A 33 12.67 -0.04 32.95
C PRO A 33 12.15 -0.95 34.07
N PHE A 34 10.83 -1.08 34.21
CA PHE A 34 10.25 -2.18 34.98
C PHE A 34 9.52 -3.14 34.04
N LEU A 35 10.19 -4.25 33.77
CA LEU A 35 9.60 -5.49 33.29
C LEU A 35 8.65 -6.03 34.35
N CYS A 36 7.36 -6.10 34.04
CA CYS A 36 6.43 -6.97 34.74
C CYS A 36 5.86 -7.98 33.75
N PHE A 37 6.48 -9.16 33.76
CA PHE A 37 5.94 -10.40 33.22
C PHE A 37 4.76 -10.80 34.13
N GLN A 38 3.54 -10.90 33.59
CA GLN A 38 2.48 -11.67 34.23
C GLN A 38 1.95 -12.73 33.27
N ASN A 39 2.46 -13.92 33.53
CA ASN A 39 2.00 -15.21 33.05
C ASN A 39 0.66 -15.52 33.75
N SER A 40 -0.41 -15.78 32.99
CA SER A 40 -1.66 -16.30 33.56
C SER A 40 -2.19 -17.43 32.69
N SER A 41 -1.72 -18.64 33.00
CA SER A 41 -2.32 -19.89 32.61
C SER A 41 -3.68 -20.04 33.31
N LYS A 42 -4.77 -20.07 32.53
CA LYS A 42 -6.08 -20.51 33.03
C LYS A 42 -6.47 -21.83 32.38
N HIS A 43 -6.21 -22.87 33.15
CA HIS A 43 -7.02 -24.07 33.37
C HIS A 43 -8.04 -24.47 32.28
N VAL A 44 -7.63 -25.54 31.59
CA VAL A 44 -8.44 -26.63 31.05
C VAL A 44 -9.56 -27.01 32.03
N LYS A 45 -10.80 -27.06 31.54
CA LYS A 45 -11.90 -27.76 32.22
C LYS A 45 -12.47 -28.80 31.27
N GLU A 46 -12.01 -30.02 31.48
CA GLU A 46 -12.58 -31.25 30.91
C GLU A 46 -14.06 -31.38 31.31
N SER A 47 -14.92 -31.71 30.35
CA SER A 47 -16.28 -32.16 30.61
C SER A 47 -16.43 -33.59 30.12
N ARG A 48 -17.10 -34.37 30.98
CA ARG A 48 -17.05 -35.83 31.08
C ARG A 48 -17.84 -36.53 29.99
N ILE A 49 -17.22 -37.60 29.53
CA ILE A 49 -17.79 -38.75 28.83
C ILE A 49 -18.86 -39.42 29.69
N MET A 50 -20.05 -39.71 29.14
CA MET A 50 -20.76 -40.97 29.40
C MET A 50 -21.84 -41.29 28.34
N LYS A 51 -21.44 -42.14 27.38
CA LYS A 51 -22.09 -43.38 26.89
C LYS A 51 -23.61 -43.43 26.59
N ARG A 52 -23.92 -43.84 25.35
CA ARG A 52 -24.86 -44.93 24.93
C ARG A 52 -24.84 -45.00 23.38
N VAL A 53 -24.11 -45.93 22.75
CA VAL A 53 -24.53 -47.29 22.29
C VAL A 53 -25.54 -47.28 21.13
N MET A 54 -25.19 -48.07 20.08
CA MET A 54 -25.90 -48.51 18.85
C MET A 54 -25.29 -47.90 17.58
N LEU A 55 -24.33 -48.55 16.89
CA LEU A 55 -24.45 -49.74 16.04
C LEU A 55 -25.52 -49.57 14.94
N THR A 56 -25.12 -49.08 13.74
CA THR A 56 -25.59 -49.58 12.43
C THR A 56 -24.97 -48.81 11.24
N THR A 57 -24.67 -49.58 10.19
CA THR A 57 -24.52 -49.24 8.76
C THR A 57 -23.28 -48.44 8.30
N ALA A 58 -22.34 -49.21 7.75
CA ALA A 58 -21.33 -48.76 6.81
C ALA A 58 -21.99 -48.13 5.56
N LEU A 59 -21.73 -46.85 5.34
CA LEU A 59 -21.88 -46.21 4.05
C LEU A 59 -20.50 -45.67 3.67
N ILE A 60 -19.87 -46.32 2.69
CA ILE A 60 -18.60 -45.90 2.10
C ILE A 60 -18.89 -44.57 1.38
N GLY A 61 -18.74 -43.47 2.11
CA GLY A 61 -18.79 -42.12 1.59
C GLY A 61 -17.59 -41.92 0.67
N MET A 62 -17.86 -41.86 -0.63
CA MET A 62 -16.90 -41.52 -1.67
C MET A 62 -16.41 -40.10 -1.40
N ILE A 63 -15.27 -39.96 -0.71
CA ILE A 63 -14.61 -38.68 -0.44
C ILE A 63 -14.06 -38.20 -1.78
N GLY A 64 -14.88 -37.44 -2.51
CA GLY A 64 -14.44 -36.69 -3.68
C GLY A 64 -13.43 -35.64 -3.23
N THR A 65 -12.15 -35.93 -3.37
CA THR A 65 -11.09 -34.93 -3.25
C THR A 65 -11.21 -34.00 -4.45
N THR A 66 -11.96 -32.91 -4.31
CA THR A 66 -11.90 -31.82 -5.28
C THR A 66 -10.50 -31.22 -5.20
N PRO A 67 -9.68 -31.27 -6.27
CA PRO A 67 -8.42 -30.55 -6.27
C PRO A 67 -8.71 -29.06 -6.09
N LEU A 68 -8.23 -28.46 -5.00
CA LEU A 68 -8.10 -27.01 -4.94
C LEU A 68 -7.09 -26.63 -6.02
N PHE A 69 -7.60 -26.22 -7.18
CA PHE A 69 -6.82 -25.38 -8.08
C PHE A 69 -6.53 -24.09 -7.31
N ALA A 70 -5.36 -24.02 -6.70
CA ALA A 70 -4.74 -22.75 -6.37
C ALA A 70 -4.49 -22.05 -7.70
N GLY A 71 -5.52 -21.36 -8.21
CA GLY A 71 -5.34 -20.44 -9.33
C GLY A 71 -4.20 -19.51 -8.99
N ASN A 72 -3.41 -19.10 -9.99
CA ASN A 72 -2.38 -18.07 -9.82
C ASN A 72 -3.06 -16.79 -9.32
N ALA A 73 -3.21 -16.68 -8.00
CA ALA A 73 -3.96 -15.62 -7.39
C ALA A 73 -3.11 -14.36 -7.48
N ILE A 74 -3.54 -13.43 -8.32
CA ILE A 74 -2.93 -12.11 -8.40
C ILE A 74 -3.52 -11.25 -7.29
N THR A 75 -2.67 -10.81 -6.38
CA THR A 75 -3.06 -9.98 -5.22
C THR A 75 -2.59 -8.54 -5.38
N SER A 76 -3.22 -7.63 -4.63
CA SER A 76 -2.79 -6.23 -4.55
C SER A 76 -1.89 -5.99 -3.36
N GLN A 77 -0.81 -5.24 -3.55
CA GLN A 77 -0.10 -4.53 -2.48
C GLN A 77 0.00 -3.05 -2.83
N TYR A 78 0.18 -2.18 -1.83
CA TYR A 78 0.20 -0.73 -2.06
C TYR A 78 1.49 -0.11 -1.54
N THR A 79 2.08 0.74 -2.37
CA THR A 79 3.15 1.66 -2.00
C THR A 79 2.54 3.04 -1.78
N SER A 80 2.92 3.71 -0.69
CA SER A 80 2.66 5.13 -0.51
C SER A 80 3.61 5.95 -1.38
N LEU A 81 3.08 6.98 -2.04
CA LEU A 81 3.82 7.99 -2.80
C LEU A 81 3.73 9.37 -2.14
N GLU A 82 3.40 9.41 -0.84
CA GLU A 82 3.43 10.66 -0.08
C GLU A 82 4.88 11.01 0.28
N GLU A 83 5.25 12.29 0.18
CA GLU A 83 6.61 12.81 0.42
C GLU A 83 7.23 12.27 1.71
N LYS A 84 6.47 12.25 2.81
CA LYS A 84 6.94 11.75 4.13
C LYS A 84 7.38 10.28 4.13
N ASP A 85 6.92 9.50 3.16
CA ASP A 85 7.23 8.08 3.02
C ASP A 85 8.35 7.84 1.98
N CYS A 86 8.81 8.89 1.29
CA CYS A 86 9.81 8.83 0.24
C CYS A 86 11.10 9.56 0.68
N GLN A 87 12.23 9.11 0.15
CA GLN A 87 13.53 9.73 0.39
C GLN A 87 13.96 10.52 -0.85
N THR A 88 14.14 11.83 -0.70
CA THR A 88 14.72 12.67 -1.75
C THR A 88 16.14 12.19 -2.09
N LEU A 89 16.38 11.88 -3.36
CA LEU A 89 17.68 11.42 -3.87
C LEU A 89 18.45 12.53 -4.59
N GLN A 90 17.73 13.34 -5.37
CA GLN A 90 18.28 14.41 -6.18
C GLN A 90 17.29 15.56 -6.24
N THR A 91 17.79 16.78 -6.26
CA THR A 91 17.03 18.02 -6.44
C THR A 91 17.87 18.97 -7.27
N ASP A 92 17.22 19.90 -7.95
CA ASP A 92 17.90 21.09 -8.45
C ASP A 92 18.33 21.96 -7.26
N GLU A 93 19.64 22.14 -7.08
CA GLU A 93 20.22 22.92 -5.97
C GLU A 93 19.84 24.41 -6.09
N ASP A 94 19.69 24.94 -7.32
CA ASP A 94 19.42 26.35 -7.56
C ASP A 94 17.97 26.72 -7.19
N THR A 95 17.05 25.77 -7.31
CA THR A 95 15.63 25.96 -7.00
C THR A 95 15.16 25.19 -5.77
N GLY A 96 16.07 24.55 -5.03
CA GLY A 96 15.73 23.75 -3.86
C GLY A 96 14.78 22.58 -4.17
N GLY A 97 14.77 22.10 -5.41
CA GLY A 97 13.85 21.07 -5.88
C GLY A 97 12.50 21.56 -6.39
N GLU A 98 12.25 22.86 -6.52
CA GLU A 98 10.95 23.37 -7.03
C GLU A 98 10.70 23.01 -8.50
N LEU A 99 11.74 23.00 -9.33
CA LEU A 99 11.61 22.72 -10.76
C LEU A 99 11.85 21.25 -11.11
N TRP A 100 12.73 20.59 -10.36
CA TRP A 100 13.11 19.21 -10.61
C TRP A 100 13.55 18.49 -9.34
N PHE A 101 13.06 17.27 -9.16
CA PHE A 101 13.52 16.37 -8.12
C PHE A 101 13.30 14.90 -8.46
N VAL A 102 14.04 14.03 -7.78
CA VAL A 102 13.83 12.58 -7.78
C VAL A 102 13.78 12.09 -6.34
N GLU A 103 12.70 11.42 -5.97
CA GLU A 103 12.56 10.76 -4.67
C GLU A 103 12.38 9.26 -4.84
N GLU A 104 12.91 8.48 -3.90
CA GLU A 104 12.74 7.03 -3.85
C GLU A 104 11.72 6.65 -2.78
N CYS A 105 10.64 6.02 -3.21
CA CYS A 105 9.56 5.51 -2.37
C CYS A 105 9.71 3.99 -2.18
N PRO A 106 9.07 3.41 -1.14
CA PRO A 106 9.11 1.96 -0.89
C PRO A 106 8.62 1.16 -2.09
N GLY A 107 9.30 0.07 -2.43
CA GLY A 107 8.86 -0.83 -3.51
C GLY A 107 8.54 -2.24 -3.02
N VAL A 108 8.24 -3.12 -3.97
CA VAL A 108 7.81 -4.51 -3.71
C VAL A 108 8.63 -5.48 -4.54
N GLY A 109 8.88 -6.69 -4.04
CA GLY A 109 9.55 -7.76 -4.80
C GLY A 109 10.98 -7.41 -5.22
N GLY A 110 11.68 -6.58 -4.42
CA GLY A 110 13.02 -6.09 -4.70
C GLY A 110 13.08 -4.92 -5.69
N TYR A 111 11.95 -4.47 -6.23
CA TYR A 111 11.89 -3.23 -6.99
C TYR A 111 11.89 -2.01 -6.06
N ARG A 112 12.33 -0.87 -6.57
CA ARG A 112 12.18 0.44 -5.93
C ARG A 112 11.46 1.38 -6.89
N VAL A 113 10.66 2.29 -6.34
CA VAL A 113 9.88 3.25 -7.12
C VAL A 113 10.54 4.60 -6.94
N ARG A 114 10.96 5.23 -8.04
CA ARG A 114 11.40 6.61 -7.99
C ARG A 114 10.36 7.49 -8.63
N VAL A 115 9.90 8.50 -7.90
CA VAL A 115 9.06 9.56 -8.46
C VAL A 115 10.01 10.62 -8.98
N GLN A 116 9.91 10.92 -10.26
CA GLN A 116 10.62 12.02 -10.89
C GLN A 116 9.60 13.13 -11.13
N TYR A 117 9.94 14.34 -10.70
CA TYR A 117 9.23 15.55 -11.06
C TYR A 117 10.16 16.42 -11.89
N ASP A 118 9.67 16.88 -13.03
CA ASP A 118 10.43 17.69 -13.99
C ASP A 118 9.46 18.61 -14.72
N ASP A 119 9.71 19.92 -14.68
CA ASP A 119 8.89 20.94 -15.36
C ASP A 119 7.38 20.75 -15.13
N ALA A 120 7.01 20.68 -13.85
CA ALA A 120 5.64 20.49 -13.38
C ALA A 120 4.92 19.22 -13.85
N ARG A 121 5.71 18.17 -14.15
CA ARG A 121 5.21 16.87 -14.59
C ARG A 121 5.84 15.76 -13.78
N ALA A 122 4.99 14.92 -13.18
CA ALA A 122 5.43 13.77 -12.42
C ALA A 122 5.42 12.49 -13.28
N SER A 123 6.50 11.72 -13.21
CA SER A 123 6.61 10.38 -13.76
C SER A 123 7.24 9.41 -12.76
N ILE A 124 7.36 8.15 -13.17
CA ILE A 124 7.98 7.08 -12.36
C ILE A 124 9.17 6.50 -13.12
N ILE A 125 10.29 6.34 -12.41
CA ILE A 125 11.38 5.45 -12.82
C ILE A 125 11.28 4.20 -11.95
N LEU A 126 11.06 3.05 -12.59
CA LEU A 126 11.08 1.78 -11.89
C LEU A 126 12.53 1.26 -11.82
N VAL A 127 13.00 0.98 -10.61
CA VAL A 127 14.34 0.40 -10.42
C VAL A 127 14.18 -1.08 -10.12
N THR A 128 14.74 -1.93 -10.98
CA THR A 128 14.73 -3.39 -10.80
C THR A 128 15.58 -3.80 -9.60
N SER A 129 15.41 -5.04 -9.13
CA SER A 129 16.25 -5.64 -8.07
C SER A 129 17.75 -5.68 -8.39
N LYS A 130 18.13 -5.59 -9.68
CA LYS A 130 19.52 -5.50 -10.13
C LYS A 130 20.02 -4.06 -10.30
N GLY A 131 19.23 -3.07 -9.90
CA GLY A 131 19.57 -1.65 -10.03
C GLY A 131 19.36 -1.04 -11.41
N LYS A 132 18.90 -1.81 -12.41
CA LYS A 132 18.54 -1.26 -13.73
C LYS A 132 17.36 -0.29 -13.57
N GLN A 133 17.54 0.94 -14.03
CA GLN A 133 16.48 1.95 -14.10
C GLN A 133 15.65 1.76 -15.38
N GLN A 134 14.34 1.87 -15.24
CA GLN A 134 13.35 1.78 -16.31
C GLN A 134 12.42 2.99 -16.21
N PRO A 135 12.78 4.12 -16.83
CA PRO A 135 11.92 5.30 -16.88
C PRO A 135 10.62 4.98 -17.60
N LEU A 136 9.51 5.44 -17.03
CA LEU A 136 8.20 5.37 -17.67
C LEU A 136 7.89 6.73 -18.29
N ASP A 137 7.46 6.74 -19.54
CA ASP A 137 7.28 7.97 -20.31
C ASP A 137 5.83 8.48 -20.18
N PHE A 138 5.48 9.03 -19.02
CA PHE A 138 4.10 9.51 -18.77
C PHE A 138 3.77 10.74 -19.62
N GLU A 139 4.77 11.55 -19.95
CA GLU A 139 4.58 12.72 -20.80
C GLU A 139 4.05 12.32 -22.18
N ARG A 140 4.69 11.35 -22.83
CA ARG A 140 4.27 10.91 -24.17
C ARG A 140 3.11 9.94 -24.17
N THR A 141 2.98 9.11 -23.14
CA THR A 141 1.96 8.02 -23.13
C THR A 141 0.67 8.37 -22.38
N ILE A 142 0.74 9.26 -21.39
CA ILE A 142 -0.42 9.65 -20.58
C ILE A 142 -0.88 11.05 -20.95
N THR A 143 -0.02 12.06 -20.85
CA THR A 143 -0.38 13.46 -21.12
C THR A 143 0.86 14.34 -21.19
N HIS A 144 0.88 15.27 -22.15
CA HIS A 144 1.91 16.32 -22.22
C HIS A 144 1.68 17.45 -21.21
N ALA A 145 0.49 17.53 -20.62
CA ALA A 145 0.11 18.60 -19.73
C ALA A 145 0.74 18.46 -18.33
N LEU A 146 0.71 19.54 -17.56
CA LEU A 146 1.14 19.54 -16.15
C LEU A 146 0.39 18.46 -15.38
N SER A 147 1.14 17.66 -14.63
CA SER A 147 0.59 16.46 -14.02
C SER A 147 1.25 16.09 -12.70
N HIS A 148 0.46 15.45 -11.84
CA HIS A 148 0.91 14.90 -10.57
C HIS A 148 0.36 13.49 -10.36
N LEU A 149 1.06 12.71 -9.53
CA LEU A 149 0.64 11.36 -9.18
C LEU A 149 -0.35 11.36 -8.02
N GLY A 150 -1.20 10.34 -7.97
CA GLY A 150 -1.94 10.03 -6.77
C GLY A 150 -1.04 9.47 -5.69
N LYS A 151 -1.48 9.58 -4.43
CA LYS A 151 -0.73 9.21 -3.22
C LYS A 151 -0.40 7.71 -3.09
N LYS A 152 -0.90 6.86 -3.98
CA LYS A 152 -0.75 5.41 -3.90
C LYS A 152 -0.45 4.80 -5.25
N LEU A 153 0.48 3.85 -5.23
CA LEU A 153 0.78 2.93 -6.31
C LEU A 153 0.27 1.54 -5.89
N GLU A 154 -0.54 0.91 -6.74
CA GLU A 154 -0.98 -0.47 -6.54
C GLU A 154 -0.06 -1.41 -7.33
N TRP A 155 0.49 -2.41 -6.66
CA TRP A 155 1.20 -3.53 -7.25
C TRP A 155 0.26 -4.69 -7.48
N ARG A 156 0.41 -5.37 -8.61
CA ARG A 156 -0.23 -6.65 -8.89
C ARG A 156 0.83 -7.74 -8.77
N LEU A 157 0.62 -8.68 -7.85
CA LEU A 157 1.60 -9.68 -7.46
C LEU A 157 1.13 -11.08 -7.82
N GLU A 158 1.89 -11.78 -8.67
CA GLU A 158 1.69 -13.21 -8.87
C GLU A 158 2.26 -13.99 -7.68
N LYS A 159 1.50 -15.00 -7.21
CA LYS A 159 1.84 -15.83 -6.03
C LYS A 159 2.13 -14.99 -4.78
N GLY A 160 1.60 -13.77 -4.72
CA GLY A 160 1.76 -12.83 -3.62
C GLY A 160 3.14 -12.20 -3.47
N ILE A 161 4.12 -12.49 -4.33
CA ILE A 161 5.51 -12.03 -4.15
C ILE A 161 6.15 -11.43 -5.41
N THR A 162 5.68 -11.80 -6.60
CA THR A 162 6.32 -11.40 -7.86
C THR A 162 5.51 -10.30 -8.54
N PRO A 163 6.00 -9.05 -8.61
CA PRO A 163 5.33 -7.99 -9.34
C PRO A 163 5.21 -8.29 -10.83
N VAL A 164 3.98 -8.24 -11.35
CA VAL A 164 3.68 -8.41 -12.79
C VAL A 164 3.16 -7.12 -13.41
N ALA A 165 2.56 -6.24 -12.61
CA ALA A 165 2.08 -4.95 -13.06
C ALA A 165 2.00 -3.92 -11.92
N MET A 166 1.91 -2.65 -12.28
CA MET A 166 1.58 -1.55 -11.38
C MET A 166 0.40 -0.75 -11.93
N ILE A 167 -0.33 -0.10 -11.03
CA ILE A 167 -1.38 0.85 -11.35
C ILE A 167 -1.14 2.10 -10.53
N VAL A 168 -1.02 3.25 -11.19
CA VAL A 168 -0.91 4.56 -10.54
C VAL A 168 -1.95 5.50 -11.10
N ARG A 169 -2.48 6.37 -10.24
CA ARG A 169 -3.36 7.45 -10.68
C ARG A 169 -2.52 8.63 -11.13
N VAL A 170 -2.84 9.17 -12.29
CA VAL A 170 -2.25 10.41 -12.81
C VAL A 170 -3.36 11.45 -12.90
N TYR A 171 -3.09 12.64 -12.39
CA TYR A 171 -3.96 13.79 -12.49
C TYR A 171 -3.31 14.84 -13.37
N TYR A 172 -4.09 15.48 -14.22
CA TYR A 172 -3.63 16.56 -15.08
C TYR A 172 -4.77 17.51 -15.43
N ARG A 173 -4.43 18.70 -15.93
CA ARG A 173 -5.37 19.67 -16.52
C ARG A 173 -4.86 20.02 -17.90
N GLU A 174 -5.74 20.03 -18.91
CA GLU A 174 -5.35 20.39 -20.28
C GLU A 174 -4.97 21.87 -20.38
N GLU A 175 -5.63 22.72 -19.58
CA GLU A 175 -5.37 24.15 -19.44
C GLU A 175 -5.54 24.54 -17.95
N PRO A 176 -4.94 25.66 -17.48
CA PRO A 176 -4.98 26.04 -16.05
C PRO A 176 -6.38 26.09 -15.44
N GLU A 177 -7.36 26.59 -16.18
CA GLU A 177 -8.76 26.75 -15.73
C GLU A 177 -9.62 25.50 -16.00
N ALA A 178 -9.11 24.52 -16.74
CA ALA A 178 -9.86 23.31 -17.07
C ALA A 178 -10.06 22.43 -15.83
N PRO A 179 -11.19 21.70 -15.74
CA PRO A 179 -11.38 20.69 -14.68
C PRO A 179 -10.22 19.69 -14.65
N GLN A 180 -9.83 19.26 -13.44
CA GLN A 180 -8.81 18.23 -13.27
C GLN A 180 -9.30 16.88 -13.81
N ILE A 181 -8.54 16.32 -14.74
CA ILE A 181 -8.74 14.98 -15.28
C ILE A 181 -7.97 13.99 -14.42
N SER A 182 -8.53 12.79 -14.26
CA SER A 182 -7.86 11.69 -13.57
C SER A 182 -7.93 10.42 -14.40
N VAL A 183 -6.79 9.75 -14.52
CA VAL A 183 -6.67 8.45 -15.19
C VAL A 183 -5.88 7.48 -14.34
N LEU A 184 -6.08 6.18 -14.55
CA LEU A 184 -5.19 5.14 -14.06
C LEU A 184 -4.27 4.71 -15.18
N ALA A 185 -2.97 4.88 -14.99
CA ALA A 185 -1.94 4.29 -15.83
C ALA A 185 -1.69 2.86 -15.36
N VAL A 186 -1.81 1.90 -16.28
CA VAL A 186 -1.48 0.50 -16.04
C VAL A 186 -0.12 0.22 -16.67
N ILE A 187 0.80 -0.31 -15.87
CA ILE A 187 2.19 -0.51 -16.25
C ILE A 187 2.52 -2.00 -16.16
N LYS A 188 3.06 -2.57 -17.25
CA LYS A 188 3.68 -3.90 -17.22
C LYS A 188 4.99 -3.81 -16.46
N VAL A 189 5.23 -4.72 -15.52
CA VAL A 189 6.50 -4.84 -14.79
C VAL A 189 7.28 -6.04 -15.28
N SER A 190 8.53 -5.83 -15.68
CA SER A 190 9.47 -6.93 -15.92
C SER A 190 10.91 -6.53 -15.65
N SER A 191 11.78 -7.52 -15.45
CA SER A 191 13.21 -7.29 -15.25
C SER A 191 13.92 -6.72 -16.49
N GLN A 192 13.35 -6.93 -17.69
CA GLN A 192 13.93 -6.45 -18.94
C GLN A 192 13.45 -5.05 -19.28
N GLN A 193 12.12 -4.86 -19.33
CA GLN A 193 11.49 -3.59 -19.68
C GLN A 193 10.12 -3.46 -19.02
N SER A 194 9.86 -2.29 -18.45
CA SER A 194 8.55 -1.90 -17.93
C SER A 194 8.03 -0.73 -18.77
N CYS A 195 6.73 -0.70 -19.02
CA CYS A 195 6.10 0.30 -19.88
C CYS A 195 4.60 0.41 -19.59
N ILE A 196 4.00 1.52 -20.02
CA ILE A 196 2.55 1.74 -19.93
C ILE A 196 1.86 0.85 -20.98
N VAL A 197 0.83 0.13 -20.55
CA VAL A 197 0.03 -0.76 -21.42
C VAL A 197 -1.44 -0.32 -21.52
N ALA A 198 -1.89 0.59 -20.64
CA ALA A 198 -3.20 1.21 -20.75
C ALA A 198 -3.30 2.53 -19.97
N LYS A 199 -4.17 3.41 -20.47
CA LYS A 199 -4.68 4.62 -19.80
C LYS A 199 -6.18 4.46 -19.60
N ILE A 200 -6.65 4.43 -18.35
CA ILE A 200 -8.06 4.21 -18.00
C ILE A 200 -8.65 5.52 -17.45
N PRO A 201 -9.63 6.13 -18.13
CA PRO A 201 -10.35 7.29 -17.60
C PRO A 201 -11.04 6.99 -16.26
N ALA A 202 -11.21 8.02 -15.43
CA ALA A 202 -12.01 7.92 -14.22
C ALA A 202 -13.44 7.45 -14.52
N GLY A 203 -14.02 6.69 -13.59
CA GLY A 203 -15.35 6.12 -13.70
C GLY A 203 -15.63 5.11 -12.60
N SER A 204 -16.88 4.69 -12.45
CA SER A 204 -17.33 3.80 -11.38
C SER A 204 -16.60 2.45 -11.34
N HIS A 205 -16.16 1.95 -12.49
CA HIS A 205 -15.46 0.67 -12.63
C HIS A 205 -13.97 0.81 -13.01
N ALA A 206 -13.40 2.01 -12.95
CA ALA A 206 -12.05 2.28 -13.44
C ALA A 206 -10.99 1.39 -12.77
N ASN A 207 -11.06 1.22 -11.44
CA ASN A 207 -10.12 0.37 -10.70
C ASN A 207 -10.23 -1.11 -11.09
N GLN A 208 -11.45 -1.62 -11.30
CA GLN A 208 -11.67 -3.02 -11.69
C GLN A 208 -11.14 -3.27 -13.10
N LYS A 209 -11.41 -2.35 -14.03
CA LYS A 209 -10.88 -2.40 -15.40
C LYS A 209 -9.35 -2.32 -15.42
N ALA A 210 -8.76 -1.44 -14.63
CA ALA A 210 -7.31 -1.31 -14.52
C ALA A 210 -6.68 -2.62 -14.00
N ARG A 211 -7.26 -3.24 -12.97
CA ARG A 211 -6.80 -4.54 -12.44
C ARG A 211 -6.91 -5.66 -13.46
N ALA A 212 -8.05 -5.78 -14.16
CA ALA A 212 -8.23 -6.81 -15.19
C ALA A 212 -7.18 -6.70 -16.32
N ILE A 213 -6.81 -5.48 -16.70
CA ILE A 213 -5.75 -5.23 -17.68
C ILE A 213 -4.37 -5.54 -17.08
N ALA A 214 -4.13 -5.12 -15.84
CA ALA A 214 -2.87 -5.33 -15.13
C ALA A 214 -2.56 -6.82 -14.92
N ASP A 215 -3.59 -7.61 -14.65
CA ASP A 215 -3.51 -9.06 -14.45
C ASP A 215 -3.14 -9.82 -15.74
N THR A 216 -3.28 -9.17 -16.91
CA THR A 216 -2.89 -9.69 -18.23
C THR A 216 -1.79 -8.85 -18.88
N ALA A 217 -1.08 -8.02 -18.10
CA ALA A 217 -0.15 -7.04 -18.64
C ALA A 217 1.05 -7.66 -19.37
N ALA A 218 1.49 -8.87 -18.96
CA ALA A 218 2.62 -9.56 -19.57
C ALA A 218 2.49 -9.70 -21.10
N ASP A 219 1.27 -9.95 -21.57
CA ASP A 219 0.94 -10.21 -22.97
C ASP A 219 0.57 -8.93 -23.75
N ARG A 220 0.58 -7.77 -23.08
CA ARG A 220 0.19 -6.50 -23.70
C ARG A 220 1.39 -5.77 -24.31
N PRO A 221 1.22 -5.18 -25.50
CA PRO A 221 2.20 -4.26 -26.05
C PRO A 221 2.26 -2.98 -25.22
N CYS A 222 3.41 -2.33 -25.25
CA CYS A 222 3.54 -0.97 -24.74
C CYS A 222 2.73 -0.01 -25.63
N LEU A 223 2.20 1.05 -25.03
CA LEU A 223 1.63 2.19 -25.75
C LEU A 223 2.71 3.03 -26.43
#